data_AF-A0A1Q7YFD5-F1
#
_entry.id   AF-A0A1Q7YFD5-F1
#
_cell.length_a   1.000
_cell.length_b   1.000
_cell.length_c   1.000
_cell.angle_alpha   90.00
_cell.angle_beta   90.00
_cell.angle_gamma   90.00
#
_symmetry.space_group_name_H-M   'P 1'
#
loop_
_entity.id
_entity.type
_entity.pdbx_description
1 polymer ?
#
loop_
_entity_poly.entity_id
_entity_poly.type
_entity_poly.pdbx_seq_one_letter_code
_entity_poly.pdbx_strand_id
1 'polypeptide(L)'
;MVKTAAGIRAWDRARRAAENIEDLNMRHAALSFIALNQIADISRAYADEREDDYESVLKFVDTADVPPLARAWGYAQAAEIAARKKKNKQRVVELLGEAGRWANRVDAGTPERVAAYAVVATSAARVSEERAWGALHDAVKSANSAEDFSGEQEKLAIYAIENRSAEREPEFSFTFDTFRLDKIFAKMARLNFDEALMESRALEDGVPRSIAQIAIARAILERADNR
;
A
#
# COMPACT_ATOMS: atom_id res chain seq x y z
N MET A 1 -17.48 -1.73 -17.79
CA MET A 1 -16.68 -2.77 -18.49
C MET A 1 -15.25 -2.87 -17.97
N VAL A 2 -14.50 -1.75 -17.90
CA VAL A 2 -13.12 -1.72 -17.36
C VAL A 2 -13.02 -2.32 -15.95
N LYS A 3 -13.83 -1.83 -15.00
CA LYS A 3 -13.85 -2.33 -13.60
C LYS A 3 -14.04 -3.85 -13.52
N THR A 4 -15.01 -4.38 -14.25
CA THR A 4 -15.30 -5.82 -14.31
C THR A 4 -14.13 -6.62 -14.88
N ALA A 5 -13.55 -6.18 -16.01
CA ALA A 5 -12.45 -6.87 -16.65
C ALA A 5 -11.17 -6.86 -15.79
N ALA A 6 -10.88 -5.75 -15.12
CA ALA A 6 -9.77 -5.65 -14.17
C ALA A 6 -10.00 -6.55 -12.94
N GLY A 7 -11.23 -6.60 -12.39
CA GLY A 7 -11.56 -7.44 -11.25
C GLY A 7 -11.37 -8.95 -11.50
N ILE A 8 -11.62 -9.40 -12.73
CA ILE A 8 -11.34 -10.79 -13.15
C ILE A 8 -9.94 -10.97 -13.78
N ARG A 9 -9.10 -9.93 -13.75
CA ARG A 9 -7.71 -9.95 -14.23
C ARG A 9 -7.55 -10.19 -15.73
N ALA A 10 -8.56 -9.84 -16.50
CA ALA A 10 -8.50 -9.83 -17.95
C ALA A 10 -7.81 -8.55 -18.44
N TRP A 11 -6.50 -8.40 -18.15
CA TRP A 11 -5.75 -7.15 -18.32
C TRP A 11 -5.83 -6.57 -19.74
N ASP A 12 -5.63 -7.40 -20.77
CA ASP A 12 -5.71 -6.96 -22.17
C ASP A 12 -7.13 -6.53 -22.58
N ARG A 13 -8.15 -7.16 -21.98
CA ARG A 13 -9.55 -6.78 -22.21
C ARG A 13 -9.86 -5.46 -21.50
N ALA A 14 -9.39 -5.29 -20.27
CA ALA A 14 -9.55 -4.05 -19.52
C ALA A 14 -8.86 -2.89 -20.24
N ARG A 15 -7.63 -3.09 -20.74
CA ARG A 15 -6.87 -2.09 -21.47
C ARG A 15 -7.54 -1.69 -22.78
N ARG A 16 -7.94 -2.65 -23.62
CA ARG A 16 -8.71 -2.36 -24.85
C ARG A 16 -9.99 -1.59 -24.56
N ALA A 17 -10.70 -1.95 -23.49
CA ALA A 17 -11.90 -1.22 -23.10
C ALA A 17 -11.59 0.22 -22.64
N ALA A 18 -10.46 0.45 -21.98
CA ALA A 18 -10.03 1.79 -21.57
C ALA A 18 -9.53 2.63 -22.76
N GLU A 19 -8.82 2.04 -23.72
CA GLU A 19 -8.32 2.71 -24.92
C GLU A 19 -9.45 3.27 -25.80
N ASN A 20 -10.61 2.61 -25.80
CA ASN A 20 -11.82 3.03 -26.51
C ASN A 20 -12.58 4.18 -25.81
N ILE A 21 -12.15 4.65 -24.65
CA ILE A 21 -12.77 5.79 -23.97
C ILE A 21 -12.35 7.08 -24.70
N GLU A 22 -13.31 7.86 -25.18
CA GLU A 22 -13.04 9.10 -25.92
C GLU A 22 -12.44 10.20 -25.03
N ASP A 23 -13.05 10.42 -23.86
CA ASP A 23 -12.58 11.41 -22.89
C ASP A 23 -11.18 11.03 -22.35
N LEU A 24 -10.20 11.91 -22.58
CA LEU A 24 -8.79 11.66 -22.25
C LEU A 24 -8.57 11.46 -20.75
N ASN A 25 -9.25 12.27 -19.93
CA ASN A 25 -9.13 12.26 -18.48
C ASN A 25 -9.71 10.97 -17.88
N MET A 26 -10.89 10.57 -18.36
CA MET A 26 -11.53 9.30 -18.05
C MET A 26 -10.66 8.11 -18.47
N ARG A 27 -10.07 8.16 -19.67
CA ARG A 27 -9.17 7.13 -20.17
C ARG A 27 -7.91 7.01 -19.31
N HIS A 28 -7.31 8.11 -18.89
CA HIS A 28 -6.17 8.10 -17.96
C HIS A 28 -6.55 7.50 -16.62
N ALA A 29 -7.65 7.91 -16.00
CA ALA A 29 -8.12 7.32 -14.75
C ALA A 29 -8.42 5.82 -14.87
N ALA A 30 -9.00 5.38 -16.00
CA ALA A 30 -9.25 3.97 -16.27
C ALA A 30 -7.95 3.17 -16.39
N LEU A 31 -6.95 3.69 -17.12
CA LEU A 31 -5.64 3.05 -17.25
C LEU A 31 -4.89 3.01 -15.91
N SER A 32 -4.95 4.08 -15.12
CA SER A 32 -4.38 4.14 -13.78
C SER A 32 -5.04 3.13 -12.84
N PHE A 33 -6.37 3.01 -12.89
CA PHE A 33 -7.11 2.00 -12.15
C PHE A 33 -6.68 0.58 -12.54
N ILE A 34 -6.50 0.29 -13.84
CA ILE A 34 -5.98 -1.01 -14.30
C ILE A 34 -4.57 -1.25 -13.75
N ALA A 35 -3.68 -0.28 -13.88
CA ALA A 35 -2.31 -0.42 -13.42
C ALA A 35 -2.23 -0.62 -11.91
N LEU A 36 -3.04 0.08 -11.12
CA LEU A 36 -3.17 -0.16 -9.67
C LEU A 36 -3.63 -1.59 -9.37
N ASN A 37 -4.63 -2.12 -10.10
CA ASN A 37 -5.07 -3.51 -9.95
C ASN A 37 -3.95 -4.50 -10.30
N GLN A 38 -3.13 -4.20 -11.29
CA GLN A 38 -1.97 -5.03 -11.63
C GLN A 38 -0.89 -4.97 -10.55
N ILE A 39 -0.62 -3.78 -9.98
CA ILE A 39 0.28 -3.63 -8.84
C ILE A 39 -0.20 -4.49 -7.67
N ALA A 40 -1.49 -4.45 -7.38
CA ALA A 40 -2.11 -5.27 -6.35
C ALA A 40 -1.90 -6.77 -6.50
N ASP A 41 -1.86 -7.20 -7.76
CA ASP A 41 -1.77 -8.58 -8.12
C ASP A 41 -0.32 -9.09 -8.14
N ILE A 42 0.69 -8.20 -8.08
CA ILE A 42 2.12 -8.54 -8.14
C ILE A 42 2.46 -9.67 -7.16
N SER A 43 2.11 -9.52 -5.88
CA SER A 43 2.46 -10.52 -4.86
C SER A 43 1.93 -11.92 -5.18
N ARG A 44 0.76 -12.00 -5.84
CA ARG A 44 0.13 -13.26 -6.26
C ARG A 44 0.72 -13.78 -7.57
N ALA A 45 0.87 -12.90 -8.57
CA ALA A 45 1.42 -13.24 -9.88
C ALA A 45 2.87 -13.75 -9.79
N TYR A 46 3.62 -13.26 -8.80
CA TYR A 46 5.01 -13.62 -8.52
C TYR A 46 5.15 -14.47 -7.25
N ALA A 47 4.07 -15.15 -6.85
CA ALA A 47 4.11 -16.13 -5.76
C ALA A 47 4.88 -17.39 -6.17
N ASP A 48 4.76 -17.80 -7.43
CA ASP A 48 5.50 -18.93 -7.98
C ASP A 48 6.97 -18.55 -8.27
N GLU A 49 7.90 -19.50 -8.09
CA GLU A 49 9.34 -19.35 -8.37
C GLU A 49 9.70 -19.27 -9.87
N ARG A 50 8.75 -18.90 -10.73
CA ARG A 50 8.99 -18.77 -12.19
C ARG A 50 10.09 -17.74 -12.50
N GLU A 51 10.64 -17.83 -13.69
CA GLU A 51 11.78 -17.02 -14.18
C GLU A 51 11.60 -15.51 -14.06
N ASP A 52 10.36 -15.00 -14.03
CA ASP A 52 10.09 -13.57 -13.91
C ASP A 52 10.59 -13.02 -12.55
N ASP A 53 11.61 -12.17 -12.59
CA ASP A 53 12.26 -11.61 -11.41
C ASP A 53 11.65 -10.24 -11.01
N TYR A 54 12.03 -9.71 -9.84
CA TYR A 54 11.59 -8.38 -9.39
C TYR A 54 11.90 -7.26 -10.41
N GLU A 55 12.86 -7.45 -11.32
CA GLU A 55 13.22 -6.44 -12.34
C GLU A 55 12.10 -6.17 -13.36
N SER A 56 11.31 -7.18 -13.74
CA SER A 56 10.15 -6.98 -14.63
C SER A 56 9.04 -6.21 -13.91
N VAL A 57 8.86 -6.47 -12.61
CA VAL A 57 7.96 -5.70 -11.75
C VAL A 57 8.39 -4.23 -11.70
N LEU A 58 9.68 -3.96 -11.50
CA LEU A 58 10.18 -2.58 -11.46
C LEU A 58 9.97 -1.85 -12.78
N LYS A 59 10.29 -2.50 -13.91
CA LYS A 59 10.05 -1.92 -15.24
C LYS A 59 8.58 -1.52 -15.43
N PHE A 60 7.66 -2.36 -14.96
CA PHE A 60 6.23 -2.03 -14.97
C PHE A 60 5.90 -0.86 -14.04
N VAL A 61 6.33 -0.89 -12.78
CA VAL A 61 6.04 0.15 -11.78
C VAL A 61 6.60 1.52 -12.20
N ASP A 62 7.78 1.56 -12.81
CA ASP A 62 8.43 2.81 -13.24
C ASP A 62 7.68 3.51 -14.36
N THR A 63 7.10 2.72 -15.27
CA THR A 63 6.39 3.20 -16.46
C THR A 63 4.89 3.35 -16.24
N ALA A 64 4.35 2.81 -15.14
CA ALA A 64 2.93 2.88 -14.83
C ALA A 64 2.50 4.31 -14.46
N ASP A 65 1.45 4.79 -15.13
CA ASP A 65 0.80 6.05 -14.78
C ASP A 65 -0.15 5.85 -13.59
N VAL A 66 0.44 5.87 -12.38
CA VAL A 66 -0.27 5.60 -11.13
C VAL A 66 0.11 6.61 -10.04
N PRO A 67 -0.78 6.88 -9.07
CA PRO A 67 -0.50 7.77 -7.96
C PRO A 67 0.76 7.37 -7.15
N PRO A 68 1.41 8.31 -6.45
CA PRO A 68 2.62 8.03 -5.68
C PRO A 68 2.47 6.88 -4.66
N LEU A 69 1.31 6.76 -4.00
CA LEU A 69 0.96 5.64 -3.11
C LEU A 69 1.09 4.28 -3.82
N ALA A 70 0.55 4.17 -5.03
CA ALA A 70 0.58 2.94 -5.81
C ALA A 70 2.02 2.58 -6.23
N ARG A 71 2.82 3.59 -6.62
CA ARG A 71 4.25 3.39 -6.91
C ARG A 71 5.00 2.91 -5.67
N ALA A 72 4.80 3.55 -4.51
CA ALA A 72 5.40 3.12 -3.24
C ALA A 72 5.12 1.64 -2.97
N TRP A 73 3.87 1.22 -3.19
CA TRP A 73 3.49 -0.18 -3.02
C TRP A 73 4.14 -1.12 -4.03
N GLY A 74 4.23 -0.74 -5.31
CA GLY A 74 4.94 -1.51 -6.32
C GLY A 74 6.40 -1.77 -5.94
N TYR A 75 7.10 -0.74 -5.47
CA TYR A 75 8.47 -0.86 -4.97
C TYR A 75 8.59 -1.74 -3.72
N ALA A 76 7.66 -1.60 -2.78
CA ALA A 76 7.60 -2.42 -1.58
C ALA A 76 7.40 -3.92 -1.91
N GLN A 77 6.54 -4.24 -2.88
CA GLN A 77 6.35 -5.62 -3.36
C GLN A 77 7.56 -6.14 -4.12
N ALA A 78 8.22 -5.32 -4.93
CA ALA A 78 9.46 -5.69 -5.60
C ALA A 78 10.56 -6.04 -4.58
N ALA A 79 10.65 -5.30 -3.46
CA ALA A 79 11.57 -5.63 -2.37
C ALA A 79 11.28 -7.01 -1.75
N GLU A 80 10.01 -7.36 -1.53
CA GLU A 80 9.64 -8.68 -1.04
C GLU A 80 10.05 -9.80 -2.01
N ILE A 81 9.82 -9.60 -3.32
CA ILE A 81 10.21 -10.57 -4.35
C ILE A 81 11.74 -10.72 -4.40
N ALA A 82 12.48 -9.61 -4.36
CA ALA A 82 13.94 -9.61 -4.34
C ALA A 82 14.51 -10.37 -3.13
N ALA A 83 13.88 -10.22 -1.96
CA ALA A 83 14.26 -10.94 -0.74
C ALA A 83 14.04 -12.46 -0.88
N ARG A 84 12.93 -12.88 -1.49
CA ARG A 84 12.61 -14.30 -1.68
C ARG A 84 13.51 -14.97 -2.73
N LYS A 85 13.65 -14.36 -3.91
CA LYS A 85 14.29 -15.00 -5.09
C LYS A 85 15.81 -14.91 -5.08
N LYS A 86 16.36 -13.71 -4.96
CA LYS A 86 17.82 -13.48 -5.08
C LYS A 86 18.52 -13.33 -3.73
N LYS A 87 17.77 -13.19 -2.63
CA LYS A 87 18.29 -12.90 -1.27
C LYS A 87 19.26 -11.70 -1.27
N ASN A 88 19.08 -10.76 -2.21
CA ASN A 88 19.96 -9.61 -2.37
C ASN A 88 19.57 -8.53 -1.35
N LYS A 89 20.16 -8.61 -0.16
CA LYS A 89 19.87 -7.70 0.96
C LYS A 89 20.07 -6.23 0.60
N GLN A 90 21.12 -5.92 -0.16
CA GLN A 90 21.40 -4.55 -0.60
C GLN A 90 20.30 -4.05 -1.53
N ARG A 91 19.85 -4.88 -2.47
CA ARG A 91 18.76 -4.50 -3.37
C ARG A 91 17.43 -4.32 -2.63
N VAL A 92 17.12 -5.19 -1.66
CA VAL A 92 15.94 -5.04 -0.79
C VAL A 92 15.95 -3.69 -0.09
N VAL A 93 17.10 -3.30 0.46
CA VAL A 93 17.32 -2.01 1.11
C VAL A 93 17.05 -0.84 0.16
N GLU A 94 17.60 -0.88 -1.06
CA GLU A 94 17.37 0.15 -2.07
C GLU A 94 15.90 0.29 -2.45
N LEU A 95 15.23 -0.84 -2.68
CA LEU A 95 13.83 -0.88 -3.11
C LEU A 95 12.87 -0.38 -2.01
N LEU A 96 13.11 -0.76 -0.75
CA LEU A 96 12.36 -0.18 0.38
C LEU A 96 12.65 1.32 0.54
N GLY A 97 13.87 1.76 0.24
CA GLY A 97 14.22 3.18 0.21
C GLY A 97 13.46 3.97 -0.86
N GLU A 98 13.34 3.43 -2.08
CA GLU A 98 12.50 4.01 -3.13
C GLU A 98 11.02 4.01 -2.74
N ALA A 99 10.53 2.93 -2.14
CA ALA A 99 9.16 2.85 -1.66
C ALA A 99 8.86 3.99 -0.65
N GLY A 100 9.75 4.23 0.31
CA GLY A 100 9.65 5.34 1.25
C GLY A 100 9.72 6.72 0.58
N ARG A 101 10.56 6.90 -0.45
CA ARG A 101 10.61 8.15 -1.24
C ARG A 101 9.28 8.43 -1.94
N TRP A 102 8.66 7.42 -2.53
CA TRP A 102 7.34 7.57 -3.17
C TRP A 102 6.23 7.79 -2.14
N ALA A 103 6.28 7.15 -0.98
CA ALA A 103 5.35 7.41 0.11
C ALA A 103 5.42 8.88 0.58
N ASN A 104 6.63 9.41 0.73
CA ASN A 104 6.85 10.82 1.08
C ASN A 104 6.32 11.81 0.03
N ARG A 105 6.20 11.40 -1.25
CA ARG A 105 5.63 12.23 -2.33
C ARG A 105 4.11 12.29 -2.32
N VAL A 106 3.43 11.43 -1.56
CA VAL A 106 1.99 11.58 -1.33
C VAL A 106 1.76 12.86 -0.50
N ASP A 107 0.71 13.60 -0.85
CA ASP A 107 0.32 14.86 -0.20
C ASP A 107 0.30 14.71 1.32
N ALA A 108 0.97 15.64 2.02
CA ALA A 108 0.98 15.68 3.49
C ALA A 108 -0.44 15.90 4.04
N GLY A 109 -0.71 15.36 5.24
CA GLY A 109 -2.02 15.48 5.88
C GLY A 109 -3.15 14.69 5.22
N THR A 110 -2.82 13.73 4.34
CA THR A 110 -3.82 12.87 3.70
C THR A 110 -3.78 11.44 4.24
N PRO A 111 -4.94 10.75 4.34
CA PRO A 111 -4.98 9.32 4.65
C PRO A 111 -4.17 8.47 3.67
N GLU A 112 -4.06 8.88 2.41
CA GLU A 112 -3.26 8.19 1.39
C GLU A 112 -1.78 8.15 1.77
N ARG A 113 -1.25 9.18 2.45
CA ARG A 113 0.14 9.18 2.91
C ARG A 113 0.36 8.21 4.05
N VAL A 114 -0.61 8.12 4.96
CA VAL A 114 -0.63 7.09 6.01
C VAL A 114 -0.59 5.71 5.38
N ALA A 115 -1.50 5.46 4.41
CA ALA A 115 -1.58 4.22 3.65
C ALA A 115 -0.26 3.88 2.92
N ALA A 116 0.45 4.88 2.40
CA ALA A 116 1.70 4.65 1.70
C ALA A 116 2.81 4.16 2.62
N TYR A 117 3.01 4.83 3.76
CA TYR A 117 3.98 4.38 4.75
C TYR A 117 3.57 3.05 5.40
N ALA A 118 2.27 2.86 5.61
CA ALA A 118 1.66 1.62 6.07
C ALA A 118 2.08 0.41 5.22
N VAL A 119 2.00 0.54 3.89
CA VAL A 119 2.46 -0.50 2.96
C VAL A 119 3.96 -0.75 3.10
N VAL A 120 4.76 0.30 3.14
CA VAL A 120 6.21 0.19 3.27
C VAL A 120 6.57 -0.55 4.56
N ALA A 121 5.95 -0.18 5.68
CA ALA A 121 6.15 -0.83 6.97
C ALA A 121 5.75 -2.31 6.93
N THR A 122 4.59 -2.63 6.34
CA THR A 122 4.11 -4.00 6.20
C THR A 122 5.06 -4.86 5.37
N SER A 123 5.55 -4.34 4.26
CA SER A 123 6.49 -5.06 3.40
C SER A 123 7.85 -5.21 4.06
N ALA A 124 8.39 -4.13 4.63
CA ALA A 124 9.63 -4.14 5.38
C ALA A 124 9.59 -5.12 6.55
N ALA A 125 8.47 -5.25 7.27
CA ALA A 125 8.31 -6.22 8.36
C ALA A 125 8.58 -7.68 7.96
N ARG A 126 8.54 -8.02 6.66
CA ARG A 126 8.87 -9.37 6.16
C ARG A 126 10.37 -9.57 5.87
N VAL A 127 11.13 -8.50 5.70
CA VAL A 127 12.46 -8.55 5.08
C VAL A 127 13.53 -7.70 5.78
N SER A 128 13.13 -6.70 6.58
CA SER A 128 14.00 -5.75 7.29
C SER A 128 13.22 -5.08 8.43
N GLU A 129 13.47 -5.54 9.67
CA GLU A 129 12.81 -5.01 10.88
C GLU A 129 13.10 -3.53 11.11
N GLU A 130 14.37 -3.10 11.00
CA GLU A 130 14.78 -1.69 11.14
C GLU A 130 13.96 -0.75 10.23
N ARG A 131 13.77 -1.14 8.96
CA ARG A 131 12.99 -0.35 7.99
C ARG A 131 11.49 -0.42 8.26
N ALA A 132 11.02 -1.50 8.86
CA ALA A 132 9.62 -1.63 9.25
C ALA A 132 9.27 -0.61 10.33
N TRP A 133 10.12 -0.47 11.35
CA TRP A 133 9.94 0.52 12.41
C TRP A 133 10.06 1.95 11.90
N GLY A 134 11.06 2.25 11.07
CA GLY A 134 11.18 3.58 10.45
C GLY A 134 9.94 3.98 9.64
N ALA A 135 9.41 3.05 8.82
CA ALA A 135 8.20 3.32 8.05
C ALA A 135 6.93 3.36 8.91
N LEU A 136 6.84 2.60 10.00
CA LEU A 136 5.74 2.70 10.96
C LEU A 136 5.73 4.07 11.64
N HIS A 137 6.89 4.55 12.06
CA HIS A 137 7.04 5.88 12.66
C HIS A 137 6.55 6.97 11.71
N ASP A 138 6.95 6.90 10.43
CA ASP A 138 6.47 7.84 9.40
C ASP A 138 4.96 7.71 9.14
N ALA A 139 4.39 6.50 9.26
CA ALA A 139 2.94 6.30 9.17
C ALA A 139 2.20 6.96 10.35
N VAL A 140 2.69 6.80 11.58
CA VAL A 140 2.12 7.44 12.78
C VAL A 140 2.19 8.96 12.67
N LYS A 141 3.35 9.50 12.27
CA LYS A 141 3.52 10.93 12.03
C LYS A 141 2.56 11.45 10.96
N SER A 142 2.38 10.69 9.88
CA SER A 142 1.44 11.06 8.82
C SER A 142 -0.01 11.02 9.31
N ALA A 143 -0.35 10.04 10.16
CA ALA A 143 -1.69 9.91 10.75
C ALA A 143 -2.02 11.11 11.64
N ASN A 144 -1.09 11.54 12.49
CA ASN A 144 -1.28 12.72 13.34
C ASN A 144 -1.42 14.01 12.53
N SER A 145 -0.86 14.06 11.32
CA SER A 145 -0.98 15.23 10.43
C SER A 145 -2.27 15.27 9.60
N ALA A 146 -3.04 14.18 9.57
CA ALA A 146 -4.20 14.04 8.71
C ALA A 146 -5.50 14.26 9.52
N GLU A 147 -6.12 15.43 9.34
CA GLU A 147 -7.28 15.87 10.15
C GLU A 147 -8.46 14.88 10.13
N ASP A 148 -8.72 14.26 8.97
CA ASP A 148 -9.85 13.33 8.78
C ASP A 148 -9.46 11.84 8.87
N PHE A 149 -8.29 11.54 9.45
CA PHE A 149 -7.82 10.16 9.54
C PHE A 149 -8.45 9.40 10.72
N SER A 150 -9.47 8.60 10.41
CA SER A 150 -10.14 7.72 11.38
C SER A 150 -9.43 6.39 11.64
N GLY A 151 -8.45 5.98 10.81
CA GLY A 151 -7.83 4.66 10.89
C GLY A 151 -8.57 3.53 10.16
N GLU A 152 -9.75 3.83 9.61
CA GLU A 152 -10.61 2.89 8.87
C GLU A 152 -10.63 3.13 7.36
N GLN A 153 -9.66 3.90 6.83
CA GLN A 153 -9.59 4.17 5.39
C GLN A 153 -9.22 2.91 4.62
N GLU A 154 -10.20 2.34 3.94
CA GLU A 154 -10.05 1.12 3.14
C GLU A 154 -9.98 1.39 1.63
N LYS A 155 -10.34 2.61 1.20
CA LYS A 155 -10.54 2.94 -0.21
C LYS A 155 -9.54 3.97 -0.70
N LEU A 156 -8.86 3.64 -1.80
CA LEU A 156 -8.13 4.61 -2.61
C LEU A 156 -9.02 5.11 -3.74
N ALA A 157 -9.27 6.41 -3.78
CA ALA A 157 -10.04 7.04 -4.83
C ALA A 157 -9.16 7.44 -6.02
N ILE A 158 -9.63 7.17 -7.23
CA ILE A 158 -8.99 7.57 -8.50
C ILE A 158 -10.01 8.39 -9.29
N TYR A 159 -9.64 9.64 -9.54
CA TYR A 159 -10.51 10.60 -10.21
C TYR A 159 -10.06 10.84 -11.64
N ALA A 160 -11.01 11.02 -12.56
CA ALA A 160 -10.73 11.48 -13.92
C ALA A 160 -10.21 12.93 -13.94
N ILE A 161 -10.60 13.76 -12.97
CA ILE A 161 -10.23 15.17 -12.89
C ILE A 161 -9.57 15.41 -11.52
N GLU A 162 -8.41 16.09 -11.49
CA GLU A 162 -7.65 16.37 -10.26
C GLU A 162 -8.40 17.28 -9.26
N ASN A 163 -9.45 17.98 -9.69
CA ASN A 163 -10.31 18.76 -8.80
C ASN A 163 -11.19 17.83 -7.95
N ARG A 164 -10.64 17.44 -6.80
CA ARG A 164 -11.30 16.76 -5.68
C ARG A 164 -12.39 17.65 -5.06
N SER A 165 -13.46 17.96 -5.79
CA SER A 165 -14.64 18.57 -5.16
C SER A 165 -15.32 17.51 -4.29
N ALA A 166 -15.56 17.82 -3.01
CA ALA A 166 -16.15 16.92 -2.02
C ALA A 166 -17.52 16.31 -2.43
N GLU A 167 -18.18 16.89 -3.43
CA GLU A 167 -19.49 16.47 -3.92
C GLU A 167 -19.44 15.41 -5.05
N ARG A 168 -18.26 15.08 -5.59
CA ARG A 168 -18.15 14.10 -6.67
C ARG A 168 -17.65 12.75 -6.16
N GLU A 169 -18.46 11.73 -6.39
CA GLU A 169 -18.00 10.35 -6.23
C GLU A 169 -16.82 10.06 -7.17
N PRO A 170 -15.82 9.29 -6.71
CA PRO A 170 -14.71 8.89 -7.56
C PRO A 170 -15.17 7.98 -8.68
N GLU A 171 -14.69 8.29 -9.88
CA GLU A 171 -15.01 7.51 -11.07
C GLU A 171 -14.48 6.08 -10.96
N PHE A 172 -13.28 5.92 -10.39
CA PHE A 172 -12.70 4.63 -10.06
C PHE A 172 -12.29 4.61 -8.59
N SER A 173 -12.57 3.53 -7.88
CA SER A 173 -12.18 3.37 -6.49
C SER A 173 -11.60 2.00 -6.27
N PHE A 174 -10.61 1.91 -5.38
CA PHE A 174 -9.92 0.68 -5.06
C PHE A 174 -10.02 0.32 -3.57
N THR A 175 -10.52 -0.89 -3.32
CA THR A 175 -10.54 -1.76 -2.13
C THR A 175 -9.26 -2.35 -1.49
N PHE A 176 -8.54 -1.77 -0.53
CA PHE A 176 -7.37 -2.47 0.07
C PHE A 176 -7.33 -2.60 1.60
N ASP A 177 -7.27 -3.85 2.05
CA ASP A 177 -7.05 -4.20 3.47
C ASP A 177 -5.61 -3.95 3.94
N THR A 178 -4.64 -3.95 3.03
CA THR A 178 -3.20 -3.88 3.39
C THR A 178 -2.83 -2.53 4.00
N PHE A 179 -3.66 -1.50 3.81
CA PHE A 179 -3.39 -0.13 4.23
C PHE A 179 -3.96 0.17 5.62
N ARG A 180 -4.75 -0.76 6.17
CA ARG A 180 -5.47 -0.54 7.41
C ARG A 180 -4.52 -0.53 8.61
N LEU A 181 -4.76 0.42 9.51
CA LEU A 181 -3.96 0.66 10.70
C LEU A 181 -3.91 -0.58 11.60
N ASP A 182 -5.04 -1.28 11.77
CA ASP A 182 -5.12 -2.50 12.57
C ASP A 182 -4.21 -3.61 12.04
N LYS A 183 -4.17 -3.81 10.71
CA LYS A 183 -3.34 -4.87 10.10
C LYS A 183 -1.86 -4.61 10.32
N ILE A 184 -1.44 -3.36 10.23
CA ILE A 184 -0.04 -2.97 10.49
C ILE A 184 0.33 -3.16 11.93
N PHE A 185 -0.43 -2.60 12.86
CA PHE A 185 -0.09 -2.72 14.27
C PHE A 185 -0.15 -4.17 14.76
N ALA A 186 -1.09 -4.98 14.27
CA ALA A 186 -1.10 -6.41 14.51
C ALA A 186 0.15 -7.13 13.96
N LYS A 187 0.69 -6.67 12.84
CA LYS A 187 1.91 -7.26 12.25
C LYS A 187 3.16 -6.84 13.01
N MET A 188 3.26 -5.56 13.36
CA MET A 188 4.39 -4.99 14.10
C MET A 188 4.45 -5.55 15.53
N ALA A 189 3.29 -5.77 16.18
CA ALA A 189 3.22 -6.44 17.48
C ALA A 189 3.81 -7.86 17.48
N ARG A 190 3.72 -8.58 16.35
CA ARG A 190 4.32 -9.91 16.21
C ARG A 190 5.85 -9.85 16.10
N LEU A 191 6.40 -8.72 15.66
CA LEU A 191 7.85 -8.45 15.69
C LEU A 191 8.29 -8.07 17.10
N ASN A 192 7.71 -7.00 17.64
CA ASN A 192 7.99 -6.50 18.98
C ASN A 192 6.74 -5.87 19.58
N PHE A 193 6.22 -6.47 20.66
CA PHE A 193 5.02 -6.00 21.33
C PHE A 193 5.21 -4.63 21.98
N ASP A 194 6.29 -4.45 22.74
CA ASP A 194 6.51 -3.24 23.53
C ASP A 194 6.70 -2.02 22.63
N GLU A 195 7.43 -2.20 21.52
CA GLU A 195 7.68 -1.16 20.53
C GLU A 195 6.41 -0.82 19.73
N ALA A 196 5.61 -1.82 19.32
CA ALA A 196 4.32 -1.57 18.70
C ALA A 196 3.36 -0.81 19.64
N LEU A 197 3.39 -1.14 20.94
CA LEU A 197 2.58 -0.44 21.95
C LEU A 197 3.07 1.00 22.13
N MET A 198 4.39 1.24 22.11
CA MET A 198 4.96 2.59 22.16
C MET A 198 4.51 3.44 20.97
N GLU A 199 4.65 2.92 19.75
CA GLU A 199 4.22 3.60 18.53
C GLU A 199 2.70 3.86 18.51
N SER A 200 1.89 2.92 19.04
CA SER A 200 0.45 3.15 19.13
C SER A 200 0.10 4.32 20.05
N ARG A 201 0.86 4.53 21.14
CA ARG A 201 0.63 5.63 22.08
C ARG A 201 1.01 6.99 21.50
N ALA A 202 1.85 7.01 20.47
CA ALA A 202 2.23 8.22 19.75
C ALA A 202 1.16 8.71 18.77
N LEU A 203 0.14 7.90 18.45
CA LEU A 203 -1.04 8.36 17.73
C LEU A 203 -1.83 9.36 18.59
N GLU A 204 -2.05 10.57 18.11
CA GLU A 204 -2.65 11.68 18.87
C GLU A 204 -4.16 11.52 19.07
N ASP A 205 -4.87 11.11 18.02
CA ASP A 205 -6.31 10.83 18.08
C ASP A 205 -6.59 9.51 18.83
N GLY A 206 -7.57 9.54 19.73
CA GLY A 206 -7.98 8.40 20.53
C GLY A 206 -8.57 7.24 19.71
N VAL A 207 -9.22 7.52 18.58
CA VAL A 207 -9.82 6.48 17.71
C VAL A 207 -8.75 5.61 17.05
N PRO A 208 -7.84 6.14 16.20
CA PRO A 208 -6.78 5.33 15.59
C PRO A 208 -5.85 4.71 16.65
N ARG A 209 -5.58 5.39 17.77
CA ARG A 209 -4.84 4.82 18.91
C ARG A 209 -5.52 3.57 19.46
N SER A 210 -6.83 3.62 19.68
CA SER A 210 -7.60 2.48 20.19
C SER A 210 -7.63 1.32 19.20
N ILE A 211 -7.81 1.60 17.91
CA ILE A 211 -7.74 0.61 16.83
C ILE A 211 -6.39 -0.12 16.86
N ALA A 212 -5.28 0.64 16.92
CA ALA A 212 -3.94 0.09 17.00
C ALA A 212 -3.74 -0.79 18.24
N GLN A 213 -4.12 -0.31 19.42
CA GLN A 213 -3.98 -1.06 20.68
C GLN A 213 -4.80 -2.34 20.73
N ILE A 214 -6.04 -2.31 20.23
CA ILE A 214 -6.89 -3.50 20.10
C ILE A 214 -6.24 -4.51 19.15
N ALA A 215 -5.69 -4.04 18.02
CA ALA A 215 -5.04 -4.91 17.05
C ALA A 215 -3.76 -5.55 17.61
N ILE A 216 -2.96 -4.80 18.37
CA ILE A 216 -1.79 -5.32 19.09
C ILE A 216 -2.21 -6.41 20.08
N ALA A 217 -3.21 -6.14 20.93
CA ALA A 217 -3.69 -7.08 21.93
C ALA A 217 -4.19 -8.39 21.28
N ARG A 218 -5.01 -8.28 20.22
CA ARG A 218 -5.49 -9.44 19.46
C ARG A 218 -4.35 -10.27 18.88
N ALA A 219 -3.35 -9.63 18.26
CA ALA A 219 -2.23 -10.33 17.65
C ALA A 219 -1.40 -11.15 18.64
N ILE A 220 -1.30 -10.70 19.90
CA ILE A 220 -0.61 -11.43 20.96
C ILE A 220 -1.46 -12.56 21.53
N LEU A 221 -2.76 -12.33 21.75
CA LEU A 221 -3.68 -13.38 22.23
C LEU A 221 -3.79 -14.53 21.23
N GLU A 222 -3.97 -14.24 19.94
CA GLU A 222 -3.98 -15.26 18.87
C GLU A 222 -2.68 -16.07 18.82
N ARG A 223 -1.54 -15.47 19.18
CA ARG A 223 -0.27 -16.19 19.26
C ARG A 223 -0.19 -17.11 20.48
N ALA A 224 -0.83 -16.74 21.59
CA ALA A 224 -0.87 -17.54 22.80
C ALA A 224 -1.78 -18.78 22.63
N ASP A 225 -2.91 -18.63 21.94
CA ASP A 225 -3.87 -19.73 21.70
C ASP A 225 -3.37 -20.78 20.68
N ASN A 226 -2.41 -20.43 19.83
CA ASN A 226 -1.83 -21.32 18.80
C ASN A 226 -0.51 -21.98 19.24
N ARG A 227 -0.17 -21.95 20.53
CA ARG A 227 0.99 -22.61 21.14
C ARG A 227 0.55 -23.78 22.01
#